data_AF-A0A523SVW7-F1
#
_entry.id   AF-A0A523SVW7-F1
#
_cell.length_a   1.000
_cell.length_b   1.000
_cell.length_c   1.000
_cell.angle_alpha   90.00
_cell.angle_beta   90.00
_cell.angle_gamma   90.00
#
_symmetry.space_group_name_H-M   'P 1'
#
loop_
_entity.id
_entity.type
_entity.pdbx_description
1 polymer ?
#
loop_
_entity_poly.entity_id
_entity_poly.type
_entity_poly.pdbx_seq_one_letter_code
_entity_poly.pdbx_strand_id
1 'polypeptide(L)'
;MANPLLLLMCRILFRSKKGEGQMDLTQLNERQLDSIKEISNIGSGHAATALSQLTKKKVMVSVPEVKVLKVEQLPSLFPEAEEIVVGIL
;
A
#
# COMPACT_ATOMS: atom_id res chain seq x y z
N MET A 1 18.40 5.98 -32.04
CA MET A 1 18.03 4.64 -32.54
C MET A 1 18.09 3.67 -31.36
N ALA A 2 16.95 3.35 -30.74
CA ALA A 2 16.94 2.41 -29.61
C ALA A 2 17.16 0.98 -30.14
N ASN A 3 18.15 0.28 -29.56
CA ASN A 3 18.54 -1.06 -29.98
C ASN A 3 17.35 -2.03 -29.86
N PRO A 4 16.99 -2.78 -30.92
CA PRO A 4 15.91 -3.77 -30.85
C PRO A 4 16.09 -4.83 -29.75
N LEU A 5 17.33 -5.12 -29.33
CA LEU A 5 17.62 -5.97 -28.17
C LEU A 5 17.21 -5.32 -26.83
N LEU A 6 17.33 -3.99 -26.71
CA LEU A 6 16.89 -3.25 -25.52
C LEU A 6 15.36 -3.19 -25.44
N LEU A 7 14.68 -3.03 -26.57
CA LEU A 7 13.21 -3.11 -26.67
C LEU A 7 12.68 -4.53 -26.39
N LEU A 8 13.41 -5.56 -26.80
CA LEU A 8 13.09 -6.96 -26.50
C LEU A 8 13.33 -7.30 -25.02
N MET A 9 14.40 -6.77 -24.41
CA MET A 9 14.64 -6.87 -22.97
C MET A 9 13.53 -6.18 -22.17
N CYS A 10 13.09 -4.98 -22.57
CA CYS A 10 11.95 -4.32 -21.94
C CYS A 10 10.65 -5.14 -22.07
N ARG A 11 10.40 -5.79 -23.22
CA ARG A 11 9.24 -6.70 -23.41
C ARG A 11 9.30 -7.96 -22.56
N ILE A 12 10.50 -8.48 -22.28
CA ILE A 12 10.70 -9.67 -21.43
C ILE A 12 10.58 -9.29 -19.95
N LEU A 13 11.14 -8.15 -19.52
CA LEU A 13 11.03 -7.64 -18.15
C LEU A 13 9.61 -7.19 -17.78
N PHE A 14 8.83 -6.64 -18.73
CA PHE A 14 7.45 -6.20 -18.50
C PHE A 14 6.36 -7.21 -18.92
N ARG A 15 6.71 -8.44 -19.32
CA ARG A 15 5.73 -9.54 -19.49
C ARG A 15 5.34 -10.13 -18.13
N SER A 16 4.83 -9.27 -17.25
CA SER A 16 4.15 -9.72 -16.03
C SER A 16 3.00 -10.64 -16.43
N LYS A 17 3.03 -11.85 -15.86
CA LYS A 17 2.04 -12.89 -16.09
C LYS A 17 0.62 -12.37 -15.88
N LYS A 18 -0.19 -12.44 -16.94
CA LYS A 18 -1.64 -12.43 -16.83
C LYS A 18 -2.09 -13.88 -16.58
N GLY A 19 -2.50 -14.19 -15.36
CA GLY A 19 -3.30 -15.38 -15.05
C GLY A 19 -2.62 -16.49 -14.26
N GLU A 20 -2.55 -16.36 -12.94
CA GLU A 20 -2.64 -17.47 -11.98
C GLU A 20 -3.49 -16.96 -10.80
N GLY A 21 -4.68 -17.54 -10.59
CA GLY A 21 -5.53 -17.38 -9.39
C GLY A 21 -5.55 -16.00 -8.73
N GLN A 22 -5.95 -14.95 -9.45
CA GLN A 22 -5.97 -13.60 -8.90
C GLN A 22 -7.19 -13.45 -7.97
N MET A 23 -6.98 -13.39 -6.65
CA MET A 23 -8.01 -12.88 -5.75
C MET A 23 -8.31 -11.45 -6.17
N ASP A 24 -9.52 -11.21 -6.65
CA ASP A 24 -10.00 -9.86 -6.93
C ASP A 24 -10.23 -9.14 -5.58
N LEU A 25 -9.18 -8.50 -5.07
CA LEU A 25 -9.23 -7.76 -3.81
C LEU A 25 -10.24 -6.60 -3.87
N THR A 26 -10.73 -6.23 -5.05
CA THR A 26 -11.82 -5.23 -5.18
C THR A 26 -13.17 -5.78 -4.71
N GLN A 27 -13.29 -7.08 -4.45
CA GLN A 27 -14.53 -7.73 -3.98
C GLN A 27 -14.51 -8.08 -2.49
N LEU A 28 -13.62 -7.49 -1.69
CA LEU A 28 -13.68 -7.66 -0.24
C LEU A 28 -14.99 -7.09 0.31
N ASN A 29 -15.71 -7.90 1.08
CA ASN A 29 -16.91 -7.44 1.78
C ASN A 29 -16.55 -6.64 3.05
N GLU A 30 -17.54 -5.95 3.60
CA GLU A 30 -17.36 -5.08 4.79
C GLU A 30 -16.71 -5.83 5.96
N ARG A 31 -17.12 -7.07 6.24
CA ARG A 31 -16.54 -7.86 7.34
C ARG A 31 -15.06 -8.16 7.14
N GLN A 32 -14.64 -8.41 5.90
CA GLN A 32 -13.24 -8.66 5.57
C GLN A 32 -12.42 -7.37 5.71
N LEU A 33 -12.96 -6.23 5.26
CA LEU A 33 -12.31 -4.92 5.42
C LEU A 33 -12.18 -4.54 6.91
N ASP A 34 -13.21 -4.77 7.72
CA ASP A 34 -13.16 -4.56 9.17
C ASP A 34 -12.11 -5.47 9.83
N SER A 35 -11.99 -6.72 9.39
CA SER A 35 -10.97 -7.64 9.90
C SER A 35 -9.56 -7.11 9.60
N ILE A 36 -9.33 -6.58 8.39
CA ILE A 36 -8.05 -5.96 8.03
C ILE A 36 -7.79 -4.72 8.89
N LYS A 37 -8.81 -3.90 9.11
CA LYS A 37 -8.72 -2.70 9.97
C LYS A 37 -8.33 -3.07 11.40
N GLU A 38 -8.91 -4.13 11.96
CA GLU A 38 -8.60 -4.60 13.31
C GLU A 38 -7.14 -5.09 13.41
N ILE A 39 -6.69 -5.92 12.47
CA ILE A 39 -5.30 -6.38 12.41
C ILE A 39 -4.34 -5.19 12.29
N SER A 40 -4.70 -4.19 11.48
CA SER A 40 -3.88 -2.98 11.27
C SER A 40 -3.82 -2.11 12.53
N ASN A 41 -4.93 -1.98 13.27
CA ASN A 41 -4.96 -1.31 14.57
C ASN A 41 -4.05 -2.01 15.59
N ILE A 42 -4.08 -3.35 15.66
CA ILE A 42 -3.21 -4.12 16.55
C ILE A 42 -1.72 -3.91 16.16
N GLY A 43 -1.39 -4.06 14.89
CA GLY A 43 -0.01 -3.93 14.39
C GLY A 43 0.55 -2.51 14.60
N SER A 44 -0.24 -1.49 14.27
CA SER A 44 0.16 -0.09 14.48
C SER A 44 0.29 0.26 15.97
N GLY A 45 -0.53 -0.32 16.86
CA GLY A 45 -0.38 -0.17 18.30
C GLY A 45 0.95 -0.73 18.84
N HIS A 46 1.40 -1.88 18.31
CA HIS A 46 2.72 -2.43 18.64
C HIS A 46 3.84 -1.53 18.12
N ALA A 47 3.74 -1.06 16.88
CA ALA A 47 4.71 -0.11 16.31
C ALA A 47 4.77 1.20 17.10
N ALA A 48 3.62 1.75 17.49
CA ALA A 48 3.51 2.94 18.32
C ALA A 48 4.16 2.74 19.70
N THR A 49 3.98 1.56 20.31
CA THR A 49 4.63 1.20 21.58
C THR A 49 6.14 1.14 21.44
N ALA A 50 6.66 0.45 20.42
CA ALA A 50 8.09 0.37 20.15
C ALA A 50 8.68 1.77 19.89
N LEU A 51 8.01 2.59 19.07
CA LEU A 51 8.44 3.96 18.79
C LEU A 51 8.40 4.83 20.05
N SER A 52 7.39 4.65 20.90
CA SER A 52 7.28 5.34 22.17
C SER A 52 8.45 5.02 23.10
N GLN A 53 8.86 3.75 23.17
CA GLN A 53 10.03 3.31 23.93
C GLN A 53 11.34 3.90 23.37
N LEU A 54 11.51 3.89 22.05
CA LEU A 54 12.70 4.43 21.38
C LEU A 54 12.84 5.96 21.57
N THR A 55 11.72 6.68 21.48
CA THR A 55 11.70 8.16 21.53
C THR A 55 11.48 8.72 22.93
N LYS A 56 11.13 7.86 23.90
CA LYS A 56 10.70 8.22 25.26
C LYS A 56 9.52 9.21 25.28
N LYS A 57 8.68 9.20 24.27
CA LYS A 57 7.47 10.04 24.16
C LYS A 57 6.25 9.17 23.96
N LYS A 58 5.10 9.56 24.51
CA LYS A 58 3.85 8.85 24.26
C LYS A 58 3.48 8.97 22.77
N VAL A 59 3.39 7.84 22.09
CA VAL A 59 2.93 7.76 20.70
C VAL A 59 1.67 6.91 20.65
N MET A 60 0.64 7.42 19.98
CA MET A 60 -0.63 6.73 19.76
C MET A 60 -0.89 6.73 18.26
N VAL A 61 -1.23 5.56 17.70
CA VAL A 61 -1.60 5.40 16.29
C VAL A 61 -2.92 4.66 16.24
N SER A 62 -3.79 5.04 15.32
CA SER A 62 -5.02 4.34 14.98
C SER A 62 -5.18 4.29 13.46
N VAL A 63 -5.87 3.26 12.98
CA VAL A 63 -6.17 3.04 11.56
C VAL A 63 -7.64 3.39 11.35
N PRO A 64 -7.96 4.61 10.87
CA PRO A 64 -9.34 5.07 10.76
C PRO A 64 -10.07 4.45 9.57
N GLU A 65 -9.37 4.13 8.49
CA GLU A 65 -9.95 3.69 7.22
C GLU A 65 -9.04 2.67 6.51
N VAL A 66 -9.65 1.75 5.77
CA VAL A 66 -8.97 0.82 4.87
C VAL A 66 -9.66 0.90 3.52
N LYS A 67 -8.90 1.14 2.45
CA LYS A 67 -9.39 1.19 1.07
C LYS A 67 -8.58 0.24 0.21
N VAL A 68 -9.25 -0.50 -0.66
CA VAL A 68 -8.61 -1.22 -1.75
C VAL A 68 -8.68 -0.35 -2.98
N LEU A 69 -7.52 0.10 -3.46
CA LEU A 69 -7.39 0.89 -4.67
C LEU A 69 -6.22 0.38 -5.49
N LYS A 70 -6.24 0.69 -6.79
CA LYS A 70 -5.08 0.45 -7.65
C LYS A 70 -4.02 1.50 -7.40
N VAL A 71 -2.75 1.15 -7.58
CA VAL A 71 -1.63 2.05 -7.32
C VAL A 71 -1.72 3.32 -8.16
N GLU A 72 -2.25 3.24 -9.39
CA GLU A 72 -2.42 4.40 -10.27
C GLU A 72 -3.45 5.41 -9.73
N GLN A 73 -4.30 5.00 -8.79
CA GLN A 73 -5.27 5.87 -8.12
C GLN A 73 -4.69 6.58 -6.90
N LEU A 74 -3.52 6.17 -6.39
CA LEU A 74 -2.91 6.75 -5.20
C LEU A 74 -2.67 8.27 -5.32
N PRO A 75 -2.17 8.81 -6.46
CA PRO A 75 -1.98 10.26 -6.62
C PRO A 75 -3.29 11.06 -6.54
N SER A 76 -4.42 10.45 -6.93
CA SER A 76 -5.72 11.14 -6.89
C SER A 76 -6.28 11.35 -5.48
N LEU A 77 -5.73 10.67 -4.47
CA LEU A 77 -6.09 10.86 -3.07
C LEU A 77 -5.48 12.14 -2.47
N PHE A 78 -4.43 12.67 -3.10
CA PHE A 78 -3.69 13.85 -2.63
C PHE A 78 -3.71 14.91 -3.75
N PRO A 79 -4.82 15.65 -3.88
CA PRO A 79 -5.04 16.57 -5.00
C PRO A 79 -4.14 17.81 -4.96
N GLU A 80 -3.51 18.11 -3.82
CA GLU A 80 -2.58 19.24 -3.70
C GLU A 80 -1.16 18.79 -4.07
N ALA A 81 -0.62 19.40 -5.12
CA ALA A 81 0.64 19.01 -5.75
C ALA A 81 1.90 19.20 -4.88
N GLU A 82 1.75 19.74 -3.67
CA GLU A 82 2.86 20.19 -2.80
C GLU A 82 2.86 19.51 -1.42
N GLU A 83 1.92 18.60 -1.14
CA GLU A 83 1.90 17.88 0.14
C GLU A 83 2.95 16.75 0.15
N ILE A 84 3.90 16.82 1.09
CA ILE A 84 4.86 15.73 1.31
C ILE A 84 4.11 14.56 1.93
N VAL A 85 3.81 13.55 1.12
CA VAL A 85 3.22 12.30 1.57
C VAL A 85 4.32 11.29 1.87
N VAL A 86 4.23 10.65 3.04
CA VAL A 86 5.10 9.52 3.42
C VAL A 86 4.27 8.25 3.44
N GLY A 87 4.64 7.29 2.58
CA GLY A 87 4.10 5.94 2.59
C GLY A 87 5.07 4.98 3.28
N ILE A 88 4.52 4.01 4.01
CA ILE A 88 5.27 2.91 4.62
C ILE A 88 4.75 1.62 3.97
N LEU A 89 5.66 0.80 3.42
CA LEU A 89 5.40 -0.48 2.76
C LEU A 89 5.66 -1.66 3.69
#